data_AF-A0A5C5S269-F1
#
_entry.id   AF-A0A5C5S269-F1
#
_cell.length_a   1.000
_cell.length_b   1.000
_cell.length_c   1.000
_cell.angle_alpha   90.00
_cell.angle_beta   90.00
_cell.angle_gamma   90.00
#
_symmetry.space_group_name_H-M   'P 1'
#
loop_
_entity.id
_entity.type
_entity.pdbx_description
1 polymer ?
#
loop_
_entity_poly.entity_id
_entity_poly.type
_entity_poly.pdbx_seq_one_letter_code
_entity_poly.pdbx_strand_id
1 'polypeptide(L)'
;MGFDAHVLKVMISSPGDTTDEVQAVKDALYGWNGSRSENAETVLLPRFWKTDAVPTLSSSGGQSVINSQLLDDADIVIVLFDSRLGQATDTAVSGTAEEIERADGAGKPVHVWFSDEPIDRHTDLKELGRLKKFRDELEDKGLLGVYADLNDLAYKVRDAVESDISKMGLGTPSVKRKGEHAKPRAKIRSWREQDGIDRRSGAAKFKTRNRLVLENLSDTVTAEGLTVDLGELESWVRRPTTEPFDLPPDSPLEWVALLVGDIPPQLTVTFRWTEDGNEHSFDQPLTI
;
A
#
# COMPACT_ATOMS: atom_id res chain seq x y z
N MET A 1 19.13 -8.64 -9.17
CA MET A 1 18.92 -8.35 -7.74
C MET A 1 17.40 -8.24 -7.54
N GLY A 2 16.88 -8.39 -6.33
CA GLY A 2 15.44 -8.10 -6.08
C GLY A 2 15.23 -6.61 -5.81
N PHE A 3 14.01 -6.12 -6.01
CA PHE A 3 13.59 -4.74 -5.70
C PHE A 3 12.26 -4.76 -4.94
N ASP A 4 12.04 -3.76 -4.10
CA ASP A 4 10.75 -3.54 -3.43
C ASP A 4 9.80 -2.82 -4.39
N ALA A 5 8.50 -3.16 -4.34
CA ALA A 5 7.52 -2.60 -5.27
C ALA A 5 6.12 -2.52 -4.66
N HIS A 6 5.34 -1.54 -5.10
CA HIS A 6 3.89 -1.54 -4.96
C HIS A 6 3.29 -2.60 -5.89
N VAL A 7 2.37 -3.42 -5.40
CA VAL A 7 1.69 -4.39 -6.25
C VAL A 7 0.25 -3.93 -6.45
N LEU A 8 -0.07 -3.45 -7.66
CA LEU A 8 -1.42 -3.03 -8.02
C LEU A 8 -2.19 -4.17 -8.64
N LYS A 9 -3.35 -4.51 -8.07
CA LYS A 9 -4.25 -5.55 -8.57
C LYS A 9 -5.11 -4.97 -9.67
N VAL A 10 -4.92 -5.47 -10.89
CA VAL A 10 -5.67 -5.05 -12.08
C VAL A 10 -6.73 -6.09 -12.38
N MET A 11 -7.98 -5.82 -12.04
CA MET A 11 -9.09 -6.72 -12.37
C MET A 11 -9.48 -6.55 -13.83
N ILE A 12 -9.61 -7.68 -14.53
CA ILE A 12 -10.15 -7.77 -15.88
C ILE A 12 -11.57 -8.32 -15.75
N SER A 13 -12.55 -7.54 -16.19
CA SER A 13 -13.93 -7.97 -16.33
C SER A 13 -14.31 -8.04 -17.80
N SER A 14 -14.99 -9.12 -18.17
CA SER A 14 -15.51 -9.25 -19.51
C SER A 14 -16.56 -10.38 -19.61
N PRO A 15 -17.45 -10.31 -20.62
CA PRO A 15 -18.33 -11.40 -20.99
C PRO A 15 -17.55 -12.61 -21.57
N GLY A 16 -18.24 -13.74 -21.70
CA GLY A 16 -17.59 -15.04 -21.96
C GLY A 16 -16.92 -15.22 -23.33
N ASP A 17 -17.18 -14.35 -24.30
CA ASP A 17 -16.69 -14.34 -25.68
C ASP A 17 -15.32 -13.66 -25.87
N THR A 18 -14.81 -12.97 -24.86
CA THR A 18 -13.60 -12.11 -24.97
C THR A 18 -12.29 -12.80 -24.53
N THR A 19 -12.09 -14.05 -24.94
CA THR A 19 -10.97 -14.84 -24.41
C THR A 19 -9.61 -14.31 -24.89
N ASP A 20 -9.51 -13.89 -26.15
CA ASP A 20 -8.26 -13.43 -26.75
C ASP A 20 -7.90 -12.01 -26.27
N GLU A 21 -8.91 -11.18 -26.02
CA GLU A 21 -8.81 -9.83 -25.48
C GLU A 21 -8.32 -9.86 -24.03
N VAL A 22 -8.87 -10.75 -23.19
CA VAL A 22 -8.38 -10.96 -21.83
C VAL A 22 -6.91 -11.38 -21.86
N GLN A 23 -6.51 -12.24 -22.80
CA GLN A 23 -5.11 -12.64 -22.95
C GLN A 23 -4.23 -11.48 -23.41
N ALA A 24 -4.68 -10.69 -24.38
CA ALA A 24 -3.98 -9.48 -24.85
C ALA A 24 -3.76 -8.47 -23.72
N VAL A 25 -4.76 -8.24 -22.86
CA VAL A 25 -4.62 -7.40 -21.66
C VAL A 25 -3.57 -7.97 -20.71
N LYS A 26 -3.62 -9.26 -20.40
CA LYS A 26 -2.62 -9.91 -19.53
C LYS A 26 -1.20 -9.74 -20.08
N ASP A 27 -1.01 -10.00 -21.37
CA ASP A 27 0.30 -9.89 -22.02
C ASP A 27 0.80 -8.44 -22.08
N ALA A 28 -0.12 -7.48 -22.25
CA ALA A 28 0.20 -6.05 -22.17
C ALA A 28 0.72 -5.66 -20.77
N LEU A 29 0.04 -6.13 -19.71
CA LEU A 29 0.42 -5.88 -18.32
C LEU A 29 1.74 -6.59 -17.96
N TYR A 30 1.94 -7.83 -18.38
CA TYR A 30 3.21 -8.53 -18.20
C TYR A 30 4.36 -7.86 -18.95
N GLY A 31 4.11 -7.43 -20.19
CA GLY A 31 5.08 -6.67 -20.96
C GLY A 31 5.41 -5.32 -20.30
N TRP A 32 4.43 -4.66 -19.70
CA TRP A 32 4.65 -3.43 -18.93
C TRP A 32 5.55 -3.72 -17.74
N ASN A 33 5.24 -4.75 -16.94
CA ASN A 33 6.07 -5.17 -15.82
C ASN A 33 7.51 -5.45 -16.25
N GLY A 34 7.72 -6.20 -17.33
CA GLY A 34 9.06 -6.53 -17.83
C GLY A 34 9.87 -5.32 -18.30
N SER A 35 9.22 -4.20 -18.64
CA SER A 35 9.90 -3.00 -19.16
C SER A 35 9.98 -1.84 -18.17
N ARG A 36 9.10 -1.81 -17.15
CA ARG A 36 8.92 -0.64 -16.28
C ARG A 36 9.03 -0.93 -14.78
N SER A 37 8.79 -2.17 -14.34
CA SER A 37 8.51 -2.45 -12.92
C SER A 37 9.60 -1.98 -11.95
N GLU A 38 10.87 -2.25 -12.26
CA GLU A 38 12.00 -1.86 -11.40
C GLU A 38 12.15 -0.33 -11.31
N ASN A 39 12.02 0.38 -12.45
CA ASN A 39 12.14 1.84 -12.48
C ASN A 39 10.92 2.56 -11.89
N ALA A 40 9.74 1.95 -12.01
CA ALA A 40 8.49 2.48 -11.47
C ALA A 40 8.22 2.01 -10.04
N GLU A 41 9.07 1.13 -9.48
CA GLU A 41 8.87 0.48 -8.19
C GLU A 41 7.44 -0.07 -8.03
N THR A 42 6.88 -0.60 -9.12
CA THR A 42 5.47 -0.99 -9.24
C THR A 42 5.33 -2.25 -10.08
N VAL A 43 4.45 -3.17 -9.66
CA VAL A 43 4.10 -4.38 -10.39
C VAL A 43 2.59 -4.43 -10.57
N LEU A 44 2.16 -4.63 -11.82
CA LEU A 44 0.75 -4.84 -12.18
C LEU A 44 0.42 -6.33 -12.08
N LEU A 45 -0.47 -6.70 -11.17
CA LEU A 45 -0.93 -8.08 -10.98
C LEU A 45 -2.30 -8.25 -11.68
N PRO A 46 -2.35 -8.85 -12.88
CA PRO A 46 -3.62 -9.13 -13.55
C PRO A 46 -4.44 -10.16 -12.77
N ARG A 47 -5.74 -9.89 -12.63
CA ARG A 47 -6.72 -10.76 -11.95
C ARG A 47 -7.93 -10.98 -12.86
N PHE A 48 -8.31 -12.23 -13.06
CA PHE A 48 -9.47 -12.57 -13.89
C PHE A 48 -10.31 -13.66 -13.23
N TRP A 49 -11.63 -13.46 -13.18
CA TRP A 49 -12.51 -14.31 -12.37
C TRP A 49 -12.44 -15.81 -12.72
N LYS A 50 -12.30 -16.19 -14.00
CA LYS A 50 -12.21 -17.61 -14.38
C LYS A 50 -10.96 -18.31 -13.83
N THR A 51 -9.90 -17.56 -13.57
CA THR A 51 -8.60 -18.11 -13.13
C THR A 51 -8.31 -17.84 -11.66
N ASP A 52 -8.83 -16.74 -11.11
CA ASP A 52 -8.41 -16.20 -9.82
C ASP A 52 -9.51 -16.23 -8.75
N ALA A 53 -10.78 -16.45 -9.13
CA ALA A 53 -11.85 -16.65 -8.17
C ALA A 53 -11.85 -18.10 -7.65
N VAL A 54 -11.97 -18.25 -6.34
CA VAL A 54 -12.14 -19.54 -5.68
C VAL A 54 -13.63 -19.91 -5.69
N PRO A 55 -14.02 -21.04 -6.30
CA PRO A 55 -15.41 -21.47 -6.34
C PRO A 55 -15.97 -21.66 -4.94
N THR A 56 -16.93 -20.82 -4.56
CA THR A 56 -17.62 -20.88 -3.27
C THR A 56 -19.10 -20.55 -3.49
N LEU A 57 -19.97 -21.07 -2.62
CA LEU A 57 -21.40 -20.77 -2.67
C LEU A 57 -21.69 -19.57 -1.78
N SER A 58 -22.55 -18.67 -2.27
CA SER A 58 -23.06 -17.51 -1.55
C SER A 58 -24.58 -17.49 -1.67
N SER A 59 -25.27 -17.09 -0.59
CA SER A 59 -26.70 -16.82 -0.62
C SER A 59 -27.07 -15.65 -1.54
N SER A 60 -26.10 -14.79 -1.86
CA SER A 60 -26.25 -13.61 -2.72
C SER A 60 -25.78 -13.86 -4.17
N GLY A 61 -25.65 -15.13 -4.58
CA GLY A 61 -25.33 -15.52 -5.95
C GLY A 61 -23.83 -15.48 -6.30
N GLY A 62 -23.48 -16.03 -7.48
CA GLY A 62 -22.09 -16.16 -7.93
C GLY A 62 -21.37 -14.83 -8.18
N GLN A 63 -22.10 -13.80 -8.65
CA GLN A 63 -21.51 -12.48 -8.87
C GLN A 63 -21.02 -11.85 -7.55
N SER A 64 -21.76 -12.02 -6.45
CA SER A 64 -21.33 -11.52 -5.13
C SER A 64 -19.99 -12.11 -4.67
N VAL A 65 -19.74 -13.37 -5.02
CA VAL A 65 -18.48 -14.06 -4.71
C VAL A 65 -17.34 -13.42 -5.50
N ILE A 66 -17.52 -13.22 -6.81
CA ILE A 66 -16.51 -12.60 -7.68
C ILE A 66 -16.20 -11.17 -7.19
N ASN A 67 -17.24 -10.38 -6.91
CA ASN A 67 -17.09 -9.01 -6.43
C ASN A 67 -16.26 -8.95 -5.14
N SER A 68 -16.61 -9.78 -4.14
CA SER A 68 -15.92 -9.80 -2.84
C SER A 68 -14.47 -10.30 -2.91
N GLN A 69 -14.17 -11.23 -3.83
CA GLN A 69 -12.84 -11.83 -3.92
C GLN A 69 -11.88 -11.03 -4.80
N LEU A 70 -12.40 -10.31 -5.81
CA LEU A 70 -11.57 -9.69 -6.84
C LEU A 70 -11.85 -8.19 -6.99
N LEU A 71 -13.11 -7.79 -7.16
CA LEU A 71 -13.44 -6.39 -7.45
C LEU A 71 -13.17 -5.47 -6.28
N ASP A 72 -13.57 -5.87 -5.08
CA ASP A 72 -13.44 -5.06 -3.88
C ASP A 72 -11.96 -4.81 -3.52
N ASP A 73 -11.10 -5.76 -3.86
CA ASP A 73 -9.66 -5.75 -3.63
C ASP A 73 -8.83 -5.25 -4.84
N ALA A 74 -9.48 -4.86 -5.95
CA ALA A 74 -8.79 -4.32 -7.12
C ALA A 74 -8.42 -2.84 -6.96
N ASP A 75 -7.27 -2.45 -7.51
CA ASP A 75 -6.81 -1.06 -7.59
C ASP A 75 -7.21 -0.39 -8.91
N ILE A 76 -7.25 -1.18 -10.00
CA ILE A 76 -7.65 -0.74 -11.35
C ILE A 76 -8.60 -1.79 -11.92
N VAL A 77 -9.65 -1.34 -12.63
CA VAL A 77 -10.61 -2.22 -13.31
C VAL A 77 -10.57 -1.97 -14.81
N ILE A 78 -10.31 -3.02 -15.57
CA ILE A 78 -10.37 -3.04 -17.04
C ILE A 78 -11.60 -3.84 -17.44
N VAL A 79 -12.45 -3.24 -18.27
CA VAL A 79 -13.69 -3.84 -18.71
C VAL A 79 -13.71 -3.93 -20.24
N LEU A 80 -13.94 -5.13 -20.75
CA LEU A 80 -13.89 -5.42 -22.18
C LEU A 80 -15.24 -5.95 -22.66
N PHE A 81 -15.69 -5.43 -23.79
CA PHE A 81 -16.83 -5.94 -24.52
C PHE A 81 -16.44 -6.22 -25.98
N ASP A 82 -16.86 -7.38 -26.49
CA ASP A 82 -16.84 -7.68 -27.92
C ASP A 82 -18.27 -7.60 -28.47
N SER A 83 -18.92 -8.73 -28.69
CA SER A 83 -20.25 -8.81 -29.30
C SER A 83 -21.35 -9.12 -28.28
N ARG A 84 -20.96 -9.29 -27.01
CA ARG A 84 -21.85 -9.58 -25.89
C ARG A 84 -21.80 -8.56 -24.76
N LEU A 85 -22.93 -8.35 -24.09
CA LEU A 85 -23.11 -7.65 -22.81
C LEU A 85 -23.05 -8.61 -21.61
N GLY A 86 -23.55 -9.83 -21.77
CA GLY A 86 -23.63 -10.85 -20.72
C GLY A 86 -25.00 -11.03 -20.05
N GLN A 87 -24.99 -11.77 -18.94
CA GLN A 87 -26.18 -12.16 -18.19
C GLN A 87 -26.51 -11.16 -17.11
N ALA A 88 -27.79 -10.81 -16.99
CA ALA A 88 -28.29 -9.92 -15.95
C ALA A 88 -28.04 -10.50 -14.55
N THR A 89 -27.84 -9.61 -13.59
CA THR A 89 -27.76 -9.96 -12.17
C THR A 89 -29.05 -9.53 -11.48
N ASP A 90 -29.13 -9.75 -10.16
CA ASP A 90 -30.25 -9.29 -9.36
C ASP A 90 -30.39 -7.76 -9.36
N THR A 91 -29.31 -7.04 -9.69
CA THR A 91 -29.24 -5.58 -9.54
C THR A 91 -28.87 -4.82 -10.82
N ALA A 92 -28.33 -5.49 -11.85
CA ALA A 92 -27.84 -4.84 -13.06
C ALA A 92 -28.18 -5.60 -14.35
N VAL A 93 -28.09 -4.89 -15.47
CA VAL A 93 -28.37 -5.43 -16.82
C VAL A 93 -27.35 -6.49 -17.27
N SER A 94 -26.17 -6.50 -16.65
CA SER A 94 -25.21 -7.60 -16.70
C SER A 94 -24.28 -7.60 -15.48
N GLY A 95 -23.58 -8.72 -15.24
CA GLY A 95 -22.53 -8.81 -14.21
C GLY A 95 -21.44 -7.75 -14.40
N THR A 96 -20.97 -7.57 -15.63
CA THR A 96 -19.97 -6.55 -15.96
C THR A 96 -20.50 -5.12 -15.75
N ALA A 97 -21.80 -4.86 -15.98
CA ALA A 97 -22.41 -3.57 -15.67
C ALA A 97 -22.42 -3.29 -14.16
N GLU A 98 -22.75 -4.30 -13.34
CA GLU A 98 -22.68 -4.19 -11.87
C GLU A 98 -21.26 -3.87 -11.39
N GLU A 99 -20.26 -4.50 -11.99
CA GLU A 99 -18.85 -4.29 -11.65
C GLU A 99 -18.37 -2.87 -12.01
N ILE A 100 -18.79 -2.33 -13.17
CA ILE A 100 -18.50 -0.94 -13.55
C ILE A 100 -19.07 0.03 -12.50
N GLU A 101 -20.37 -0.08 -12.19
CA GLU A 101 -21.04 0.85 -11.28
C GLU A 101 -20.46 0.78 -9.86
N ARG A 102 -20.12 -0.42 -9.40
CA ARG A 102 -19.50 -0.62 -8.08
C ARG A 102 -18.08 -0.08 -8.01
N ALA A 103 -17.27 -0.26 -9.04
CA ALA A 103 -15.90 0.24 -9.08
C ALA A 103 -15.86 1.78 -9.19
N ASP A 104 -16.68 2.35 -10.06
CA ASP A 104 -16.83 3.81 -10.21
C ASP A 104 -17.34 4.44 -8.91
N GLY A 105 -18.37 3.85 -8.28
CA GLY A 105 -18.88 4.28 -6.98
C GLY A 105 -17.85 4.20 -5.84
N ALA A 106 -16.83 3.35 -5.97
CA ALA A 106 -15.71 3.25 -5.04
C ALA A 106 -14.54 4.20 -5.39
N GLY A 107 -14.65 5.00 -6.45
CA GLY A 107 -13.62 5.93 -6.91
C GLY A 107 -12.40 5.26 -7.54
N LYS A 108 -12.53 4.00 -7.97
CA LYS A 108 -11.43 3.25 -8.61
C LYS A 108 -11.32 3.67 -10.08
N PRO A 109 -10.12 3.73 -10.68
CA PRO A 109 -9.98 3.85 -12.13
C PRO A 109 -10.68 2.69 -12.84
N VAL A 110 -11.64 3.01 -13.71
CA VAL A 110 -12.37 2.06 -14.54
C VAL A 110 -12.16 2.41 -16.00
N HIS A 111 -11.59 1.49 -16.78
CA HIS A 111 -11.40 1.63 -18.21
C HIS A 111 -12.29 0.67 -18.96
N VAL A 112 -13.22 1.21 -19.76
CA VAL A 112 -14.19 0.41 -20.51
C VAL A 112 -13.90 0.51 -22.00
N TRP A 113 -13.70 -0.64 -22.64
CA TRP A 113 -13.39 -0.75 -24.07
C TRP A 113 -14.36 -1.67 -24.80
N PHE A 114 -14.82 -1.22 -25.97
CA PHE A 114 -15.68 -1.97 -26.88
C PHE A 114 -14.93 -2.33 -28.15
N SER A 115 -15.12 -3.55 -28.66
CA SER A 115 -14.54 -3.95 -29.95
C SER A 115 -15.16 -3.14 -31.09
N ASP A 116 -14.32 -2.75 -32.04
CA ASP A 116 -14.71 -2.24 -33.36
C ASP A 116 -14.29 -3.23 -34.48
N GLU A 117 -13.98 -4.48 -34.09
CA GLU A 117 -13.62 -5.54 -35.03
C GLU A 117 -14.83 -5.98 -35.88
N PRO A 118 -14.58 -6.57 -37.07
CA PRO A 118 -15.65 -7.14 -37.88
C PRO A 118 -16.43 -8.23 -37.13
N ILE A 119 -17.74 -8.03 -37.02
CA ILE A 119 -18.65 -8.95 -36.32
C ILE A 119 -18.90 -10.22 -37.16
N ASP A 120 -18.85 -11.38 -36.51
CA ASP A 120 -19.17 -12.67 -37.13
C ASP A 120 -20.64 -12.74 -37.59
N ARG A 121 -20.90 -13.42 -38.70
CA ARG A 121 -22.26 -13.55 -39.27
C ARG A 121 -23.22 -14.34 -38.40
N HIS A 122 -22.71 -15.16 -37.48
CA HIS A 122 -23.46 -15.97 -36.54
C HIS A 122 -23.63 -15.32 -35.16
N THR A 123 -23.16 -14.07 -34.99
CA THR A 123 -23.36 -13.30 -33.75
C THR A 123 -24.84 -13.16 -33.42
N ASP A 124 -25.16 -13.29 -32.12
CA ASP A 124 -26.51 -13.08 -31.62
C ASP A 124 -26.87 -11.58 -31.69
N LEU A 125 -27.64 -11.21 -32.71
CA LEU A 125 -28.07 -9.83 -32.95
C LEU A 125 -28.89 -9.23 -31.81
N LYS A 126 -29.58 -10.04 -31.00
CA LYS A 126 -30.32 -9.52 -29.84
C LYS A 126 -29.37 -9.12 -28.73
N GLU A 127 -28.33 -9.91 -28.53
CA GLU A 127 -27.25 -9.61 -27.61
C GLU A 127 -26.55 -8.32 -28.03
N LEU A 128 -26.07 -8.28 -29.27
CA LEU A 128 -25.41 -7.10 -29.83
C LEU A 128 -26.26 -5.82 -29.70
N GLY A 129 -27.58 -5.93 -29.89
CA GLY A 129 -28.51 -4.82 -29.66
C GLY A 129 -28.59 -4.36 -28.20
N ARG A 130 -28.54 -5.29 -27.22
CA ARG A 130 -28.45 -4.96 -25.78
C ARG A 130 -27.13 -4.29 -25.45
N LEU A 131 -26.02 -4.80 -25.99
CA LEU A 131 -24.69 -4.21 -25.80
C LEU A 131 -24.64 -2.78 -26.34
N LYS A 132 -25.17 -2.55 -27.55
CA LYS A 132 -25.23 -1.21 -28.14
C LYS A 132 -26.03 -0.24 -27.25
N LYS A 133 -27.20 -0.65 -26.77
CA LYS A 133 -28.01 0.18 -25.86
C LYS A 133 -27.26 0.50 -24.58
N PHE A 134 -26.58 -0.50 -24.00
CA PHE A 134 -25.78 -0.31 -22.79
C PHE A 134 -24.61 0.64 -23.02
N ARG A 135 -23.93 0.55 -24.16
CA ARG A 135 -22.88 1.49 -24.56
C ARG A 135 -23.43 2.91 -24.62
N ASP A 136 -24.54 3.13 -25.32
CA ASP A 136 -25.16 4.45 -25.43
C ASP A 136 -25.49 5.05 -24.05
N GLU A 137 -26.01 4.23 -23.11
CA GLU A 137 -26.29 4.64 -21.73
C GLU A 137 -25.02 4.96 -20.92
N LEU A 138 -23.91 4.30 -21.22
CA LEU A 138 -22.63 4.47 -20.51
C LEU A 138 -21.83 5.67 -21.05
N GLU A 139 -21.98 6.01 -22.33
CA GLU A 139 -21.38 7.21 -22.94
C GLU A 139 -21.88 8.51 -22.27
N ASP A 140 -23.10 8.51 -21.73
CA ASP A 140 -23.63 9.63 -20.94
C ASP A 140 -22.91 9.80 -19.58
N LYS A 141 -22.28 8.75 -19.06
CA LYS A 141 -21.61 8.74 -17.74
C LYS A 141 -20.11 9.00 -17.84
N GLY A 142 -19.47 8.75 -18.98
CA GLY A 142 -18.02 8.87 -19.10
C GLY A 142 -17.47 8.62 -20.50
N LEU A 143 -16.14 8.79 -20.62
CA LEU A 143 -15.43 8.54 -21.87
C LEU A 143 -15.17 7.04 -22.03
N LEU A 144 -15.75 6.44 -23.07
CA LEU A 144 -15.54 5.03 -23.41
C LEU A 144 -14.47 4.89 -24.48
N GLY A 145 -13.70 3.80 -24.39
CA GLY A 145 -12.73 3.41 -25.40
C GLY A 145 -13.32 2.45 -26.43
N VAL A 146 -12.69 2.44 -27.60
CA VAL A 146 -12.86 1.37 -28.61
C VAL A 146 -11.51 0.74 -28.92
N TYR A 147 -11.45 -0.48 -29.41
CA TYR A 147 -10.23 -1.09 -29.96
C TYR A 147 -10.50 -1.73 -31.31
N ALA A 148 -9.55 -1.54 -32.24
CA ALA A 148 -9.67 -2.03 -33.61
C ALA A 148 -9.16 -3.47 -33.79
N ASP A 149 -8.25 -3.90 -32.92
CA ASP A 149 -7.71 -5.26 -32.83
C ASP A 149 -6.99 -5.46 -31.48
N LEU A 150 -6.48 -6.67 -31.24
CA LEU A 150 -5.78 -7.03 -30.01
C LEU A 150 -4.49 -6.21 -29.75
N ASN A 151 -3.78 -5.76 -30.80
CA ASN A 151 -2.56 -4.96 -30.63
C ASN A 151 -2.91 -3.53 -30.20
N ASP A 152 -3.93 -2.96 -30.82
CA ASP A 152 -4.47 -1.65 -30.43
C ASP A 152 -5.02 -1.68 -29.00
N LEU A 153 -5.74 -2.75 -28.62
CA LEU A 153 -6.17 -2.97 -27.24
C LEU A 153 -4.97 -3.01 -26.28
N ALA A 154 -3.93 -3.80 -26.59
CA ALA A 154 -2.73 -3.91 -25.77
C ALA A 154 -2.01 -2.56 -25.60
N TYR A 155 -1.95 -1.75 -26.65
CA TYR A 155 -1.39 -0.40 -26.59
C TYR A 155 -2.21 0.51 -25.67
N LYS A 156 -3.53 0.55 -25.84
CA LYS A 156 -4.44 1.38 -25.04
C LYS A 156 -4.44 1.01 -23.56
N VAL A 157 -4.37 -0.28 -23.25
CA VAL A 157 -4.24 -0.78 -21.87
C VAL A 157 -2.97 -0.26 -21.21
N ARG A 158 -1.84 -0.29 -21.92
CA ARG A 158 -0.56 0.22 -21.38
C ARG A 158 -0.60 1.71 -21.10
N ASP A 159 -1.16 2.49 -22.03
CA ASP A 159 -1.32 3.94 -21.85
C ASP A 159 -2.23 4.26 -20.66
N ALA A 160 -3.33 3.52 -20.49
CA ALA A 160 -4.26 3.69 -19.39
C ALA A 160 -3.62 3.43 -18.02
N VAL A 161 -2.95 2.28 -17.85
CA VAL A 161 -2.29 1.95 -16.57
C VAL A 161 -1.14 2.89 -16.25
N GLU A 162 -0.38 3.34 -17.25
CA GLU A 162 0.69 4.34 -17.05
C GLU A 162 0.11 5.68 -16.55
N SER A 163 -1.02 6.10 -17.12
CA SER A 163 -1.76 7.28 -16.66
C SER A 163 -2.22 7.12 -15.21
N ASP A 164 -2.76 5.96 -14.85
CA ASP A 164 -3.28 5.71 -13.50
C ASP A 164 -2.16 5.71 -12.45
N ILE A 165 -1.08 4.97 -12.71
CA ILE A 165 0.09 4.92 -11.82
C ILE A 165 0.62 6.34 -11.56
N SER A 166 0.71 7.16 -12.63
CA SER A 166 1.17 8.54 -12.53
C SER A 166 0.26 9.41 -11.65
N LYS A 167 -1.04 9.15 -11.63
CA LYS A 167 -2.03 9.89 -10.83
C LYS A 167 -2.12 9.40 -9.39
N MET A 168 -1.83 8.12 -9.12
CA MET A 168 -1.94 7.53 -7.79
C MET A 168 -0.89 8.06 -6.80
N GLY A 169 0.26 8.56 -7.27
CA GLY A 169 1.26 9.18 -6.39
C GLY A 169 1.81 8.23 -5.34
N LEU A 170 2.09 6.98 -5.72
CA LEU A 170 2.37 5.85 -4.82
C LEU A 170 3.57 6.05 -3.87
N GLY A 171 4.49 6.98 -4.19
CA GLY A 171 5.71 7.19 -3.41
C GLY A 171 6.64 5.97 -3.41
N THR A 172 7.61 5.94 -2.49
CA THR A 172 8.53 4.80 -2.35
C THR A 172 7.79 3.62 -1.70
N PRO A 173 7.93 2.39 -2.24
CA PRO A 173 7.32 1.22 -1.64
C PRO A 173 7.88 0.97 -0.24
N SER A 174 6.97 0.70 0.70
CA SER A 174 7.31 0.25 2.06
C SER A 174 6.79 -1.17 2.25
N VAL A 175 7.68 -2.13 2.52
CA VAL A 175 7.27 -3.50 2.82
C VAL A 175 6.82 -3.58 4.28
N LYS A 176 5.51 -3.41 4.55
CA LYS A 176 4.93 -3.74 5.86
C LYS A 176 4.89 -5.27 6.01
N ARG A 177 5.90 -5.86 6.65
CA ARG A 177 5.91 -7.28 6.97
C ARG A 177 4.93 -7.54 8.11
N LYS A 178 3.87 -8.30 7.84
CA LYS A 178 2.85 -8.66 8.84
C LYS A 178 3.52 -9.36 10.05
N GLY A 179 3.41 -8.74 11.23
CA GLY A 179 3.99 -9.25 12.49
C GLY A 179 5.32 -8.62 12.92
N GLU A 180 5.84 -7.66 12.16
CA GLU A 180 6.93 -6.80 12.61
C GLU A 180 6.34 -5.63 13.42
N HIS A 181 6.89 -5.38 14.60
CA HIS A 181 6.46 -4.30 15.52
C HIS A 181 7.61 -3.31 15.68
N ALA A 182 7.29 -2.07 16.03
CA ALA A 182 8.28 -1.13 16.52
C ALA A 182 8.94 -1.71 17.78
N LYS A 183 10.24 -1.43 17.92
CA LYS A 183 11.06 -1.92 19.04
C LYS A 183 11.76 -0.73 19.69
N PRO A 184 11.00 0.17 20.34
CA PRO A 184 11.58 1.31 21.02
C PRO A 184 12.52 0.82 22.14
N ARG A 185 13.65 1.51 22.28
CA ARG A 185 14.69 1.21 23.24
C ARG A 185 15.34 2.49 23.76
N ALA A 186 15.61 2.52 25.05
CA ALA A 186 16.46 3.50 25.71
C ALA A 186 17.87 2.96 25.95
N LYS A 187 18.89 3.81 25.84
CA LYS A 187 20.23 3.55 26.36
C LYS A 187 20.89 4.83 26.85
N ILE A 188 21.76 4.71 27.85
CA ILE A 188 22.66 5.81 28.22
C ILE A 188 23.90 5.75 27.33
N ARG A 189 24.20 6.87 26.67
CA ARG A 189 25.44 7.07 25.94
C ARG A 189 26.31 8.05 26.70
N SER A 190 27.47 7.59 27.13
CA SER A 190 28.43 8.39 27.89
C SER A 190 29.71 8.61 27.09
N TRP A 191 30.22 9.84 27.07
CA TRP A 191 31.51 10.15 26.48
C TRP A 191 32.27 11.17 27.32
N ARG A 192 33.58 11.16 27.18
CA ARG A 192 34.46 12.15 27.81
C ARG A 192 34.82 13.22 26.79
N GLU A 193 34.67 14.46 27.20
CA GLU A 193 35.07 15.63 26.44
C GLU A 193 36.08 16.43 27.26
N GLN A 194 37.07 17.02 26.60
CA GLN A 194 38.02 17.90 27.27
C GLN A 194 37.31 19.21 27.64
N ASP A 195 37.24 19.50 28.94
CA ASP A 195 36.58 20.67 29.52
C ASP A 195 37.64 21.60 30.14
N GLY A 196 38.55 22.06 29.28
CA GLY A 196 39.61 22.99 29.64
C GLY A 196 40.91 22.35 30.11
N ILE A 197 41.75 23.17 30.75
CA ILE A 197 43.11 22.83 31.19
C ILE A 197 43.31 23.42 32.59
N ASP A 198 43.96 22.68 33.48
CA ASP A 198 44.34 23.19 34.78
C ASP A 198 45.40 24.29 34.67
N ARG A 199 45.08 25.47 35.19
CA ARG A 199 45.95 26.66 35.07
C ARG A 199 47.26 26.54 35.87
N ARG A 200 47.39 25.62 36.82
CA ARG A 200 48.62 25.39 37.59
C ARG A 200 49.46 24.25 37.04
N SER A 201 48.84 23.12 36.69
CA SER A 201 49.57 21.92 36.24
C SER A 201 49.66 21.77 34.72
N GLY A 202 48.90 22.55 33.95
CA GLY A 202 48.80 22.38 32.49
C GLY A 202 48.09 21.10 32.05
N ALA A 203 47.53 20.32 32.99
CA ALA A 203 46.85 19.07 32.69
C ALA A 203 45.47 19.30 32.09
N ALA A 204 45.09 18.50 31.08
CA ALA A 204 43.75 18.54 30.50
C ALA A 204 42.70 18.14 31.54
N LYS A 205 41.62 18.93 31.64
CA LYS A 205 40.43 18.60 32.43
C LYS A 205 39.44 17.90 31.51
N PHE A 206 38.79 16.85 32.01
CA PHE A 206 37.77 16.13 31.26
C PHE A 206 36.46 16.14 32.02
N LYS A 207 35.37 16.22 31.27
CA LYS A 207 34.01 16.09 31.79
C LYS A 207 33.32 14.94 31.08
N THR A 208 32.67 14.09 31.86
CA THR A 208 31.77 13.08 31.30
C THR A 208 30.44 13.74 30.96
N ARG A 209 29.98 13.50 29.73
CA ARG A 209 28.65 13.89 29.25
C ARG A 209 27.85 12.62 29.04
N ASN A 210 26.55 12.68 29.36
CA ASN A 210 25.64 11.57 29.15
C ASN A 210 24.42 12.02 28.35
N ARG A 211 23.94 11.16 27.47
CA ARG A 211 22.67 11.31 26.75
C ARG A 211 21.81 10.09 27.01
N LEU A 212 20.53 10.31 27.25
CA LEU A 212 19.53 9.27 27.07
C LEU A 212 19.22 9.22 25.57
N VAL A 213 19.55 8.10 24.94
CA VAL A 213 19.27 7.85 23.53
C VAL A 213 18.04 6.97 23.45
N LEU A 214 17.02 7.44 22.75
CA LEU A 214 15.84 6.68 22.38
C LEU A 214 15.98 6.27 20.92
N GLU A 215 15.93 4.98 20.64
CA GLU A 215 16.05 4.43 19.28
C GLU A 215 14.97 3.39 19.04
N ASN A 216 14.59 3.22 17.77
CA ASN A 216 13.70 2.15 17.36
C ASN A 216 14.54 1.09 16.64
N LEU A 217 14.56 -0.12 17.18
CA LEU A 217 15.29 -1.25 16.60
C LEU A 217 14.51 -2.01 15.52
N SER A 218 13.33 -1.53 15.14
CA SER A 218 12.64 -1.98 13.94
C SER A 218 13.25 -1.27 12.73
N ASP A 219 13.45 -1.99 11.64
CA ASP A 219 13.96 -1.45 10.38
C ASP A 219 12.83 -0.84 9.51
N THR A 220 11.57 -1.16 9.83
CA THR A 220 10.42 -0.93 8.93
C THR A 220 9.21 -0.27 9.60
N VAL A 221 9.10 -0.33 10.93
CA VAL A 221 7.90 0.09 11.66
C VAL A 221 8.22 1.24 12.61
N THR A 222 7.56 2.38 12.41
CA THR A 222 7.60 3.54 13.31
C THR A 222 6.80 3.27 14.58
N ALA A 223 7.32 3.62 15.75
CA ALA A 223 6.52 3.68 16.97
C ALA A 223 5.71 4.99 16.96
N GLU A 224 4.46 4.92 16.50
CA GLU A 224 3.57 6.09 16.40
C GLU A 224 2.98 6.47 17.77
N GLY A 225 2.91 7.77 18.05
CA GLY A 225 2.37 8.28 19.32
C GLY A 225 3.12 7.74 20.55
N LEU A 226 4.42 7.48 20.43
CA LEU A 226 5.24 6.95 21.50
C LEU A 226 5.25 7.93 22.70
N THR A 227 4.94 7.38 23.86
CA THR A 227 5.16 8.01 25.16
C THR A 227 6.18 7.20 25.94
N VAL A 228 7.04 7.93 26.64
CA VAL A 228 8.13 7.34 27.44
C VAL A 228 7.97 7.83 28.88
N ASP A 229 7.80 6.90 29.79
CA ASP A 229 7.79 7.12 31.23
C ASP A 229 9.16 6.73 31.79
N LEU A 230 9.90 7.73 32.27
CA LEU A 230 11.26 7.55 32.77
C LEU A 230 11.30 7.06 34.22
N GLY A 231 10.16 6.97 34.92
CA GLY A 231 10.12 6.60 36.33
C GLY A 231 11.07 7.46 37.18
N GLU A 232 11.93 6.82 37.98
CA GLU A 232 12.92 7.52 38.81
C GLU A 232 13.95 8.31 37.99
N LEU A 233 14.23 7.88 36.75
CA LEU A 233 15.22 8.52 35.88
C LEU A 233 14.82 9.95 35.48
N GLU A 234 13.53 10.29 35.56
CA GLU A 234 12.98 11.59 35.19
C GLU A 234 13.72 12.76 35.88
N SER A 235 14.16 12.57 37.13
CA SER A 235 14.87 13.60 37.90
C SER A 235 16.25 13.98 37.33
N TRP A 236 16.88 13.09 36.54
CA TRP A 236 18.20 13.29 35.96
C TRP A 236 18.18 13.57 34.46
N VAL A 237 17.02 13.51 33.79
CA VAL A 237 16.92 13.71 32.34
C VAL A 237 16.25 15.03 32.03
N ARG A 238 16.85 15.82 31.13
CA ARG A 238 16.20 17.01 30.55
C ARG A 238 15.49 16.58 29.27
N ARG A 239 14.27 16.09 29.40
CA ARG A 239 13.41 15.82 28.25
C ARG A 239 12.78 17.12 27.72
N PRO A 240 12.68 17.29 26.39
CA PRO A 240 12.12 18.49 25.78
C PRO A 240 10.58 18.51 25.78
N THR A 241 9.92 17.34 25.81
CA THR A 241 8.46 17.21 25.82
C THR A 241 8.01 15.93 26.53
N THR A 242 6.83 15.97 27.14
CA THR A 242 6.08 14.80 27.64
C THR A 242 4.95 14.37 26.72
N GLU A 243 4.69 15.14 25.66
CA GLU A 243 3.68 14.81 24.66
C GLU A 243 4.09 13.58 23.83
N PRO A 244 3.13 12.80 23.31
CA PRO A 244 3.40 11.71 22.38
C PRO A 244 4.18 12.20 21.15
N PHE A 245 5.11 11.39 20.66
CA PHE A 245 5.87 11.68 19.45
C PHE A 245 6.14 10.40 18.66
N ASP A 246 6.42 10.51 17.37
CA ASP A 246 6.76 9.34 16.56
C ASP A 246 8.25 9.05 16.65
N LEU A 247 8.61 7.77 16.77
CA LEU A 247 10.00 7.30 16.73
C LEU A 247 10.22 6.36 15.52
N PRO A 248 10.62 6.91 14.36
CA PRO A 248 10.90 6.12 13.16
C PRO A 248 12.13 5.21 13.32
N PRO A 249 12.26 4.16 12.49
CA PRO A 249 13.52 3.47 12.25
C PRO A 249 14.68 4.43 11.93
N ASP A 250 15.90 4.08 12.35
CA ASP A 250 17.15 4.78 12.03
C ASP A 250 17.25 6.28 12.42
N SER A 251 16.29 6.80 13.21
CA SER A 251 16.27 8.19 13.65
C SER A 251 16.28 8.31 15.18
N PRO A 252 17.44 8.09 15.84
CA PRO A 252 17.52 8.14 17.28
C PRO A 252 17.34 9.56 17.82
N LEU A 253 16.59 9.69 18.91
CA LEU A 253 16.42 10.93 19.67
C LEU A 253 17.34 10.94 20.88
N GLU A 254 18.01 12.08 21.13
CA GLU A 254 18.94 12.22 22.25
C GLU A 254 18.51 13.32 23.22
N TRP A 255 18.27 12.96 24.50
CA TRP A 255 18.00 13.89 25.59
C TRP A 255 19.21 14.03 26.52
N VAL A 256 19.40 15.20 27.14
CA VAL A 256 20.52 15.40 28.08
C VAL A 256 20.26 14.60 29.36
N ALA A 257 21.22 13.77 29.77
CA ALA A 257 21.19 13.07 31.05
C ALA A 257 22.26 13.64 32.00
N LEU A 258 21.81 14.26 33.09
CA LEU A 258 22.62 14.83 34.17
C LEU A 258 22.74 13.82 35.31
N LEU A 259 23.47 12.74 35.06
CA LEU A 259 23.69 11.65 36.01
C LEU A 259 24.66 12.09 37.13
N VAL A 260 24.13 12.73 38.17
CA VAL A 260 24.87 13.25 39.33
C VAL A 260 24.27 12.70 40.63
N GLY A 261 25.14 12.31 41.56
CA GLY A 261 24.74 11.75 42.86
C GLY A 261 24.80 10.23 42.89
N ASP A 262 24.13 9.64 43.87
CA ASP A 262 23.99 8.18 44.01
C ASP A 262 22.77 7.72 43.20
N ILE A 263 23.02 7.14 42.04
CA ILE A 263 21.97 6.70 41.10
C ILE A 263 21.93 5.18 41.13
N PRO A 264 20.74 4.57 41.25
CA PRO A 264 20.62 3.12 41.14
C PRO A 264 21.24 2.61 39.84
N PRO A 265 22.02 1.52 39.87
CA PRO A 265 22.73 1.01 38.70
C PRO A 265 21.78 0.46 37.62
N GLN A 266 20.51 0.20 37.99
CA GLN A 266 19.48 -0.28 37.10
C GLN A 266 18.17 0.44 37.43
N LEU A 267 17.57 1.05 36.42
CA LEU A 267 16.28 1.73 36.49
C LEU A 267 15.34 1.13 35.43
N THR A 268 14.04 1.39 35.53
CA THR A 268 13.06 0.93 34.53
C THR A 268 12.53 2.14 33.76
N VAL A 269 12.47 2.01 32.44
CA VAL A 269 11.82 2.95 31.53
C VAL A 269 10.66 2.23 30.86
N THR A 270 9.47 2.81 30.88
CA THR A 270 8.28 2.23 30.25
C THR A 270 7.96 2.97 28.96
N PHE A 271 7.81 2.21 27.87
CA PHE A 271 7.39 2.70 26.57
C PHE A 271 5.93 2.34 26.35
N ARG A 272 5.14 3.28 25.80
CA ARG A 272 3.78 3.01 25.31
C ARG A 272 3.57 3.65 23.97
N TRP A 273 3.01 2.94 23.01
CA TRP A 273 2.76 3.44 21.65
C TRP A 273 1.55 2.74 21.04
N THR A 274 1.12 3.20 19.87
CA THR A 274 0.00 2.62 19.14
C THR A 274 0.47 2.07 17.80
N GLU A 275 0.01 0.87 17.44
CA GLU A 275 0.21 0.26 16.12
C GLU A 275 -1.10 -0.32 15.61
N ASP A 276 -1.51 0.07 14.40
CA ASP A 276 -2.75 -0.40 13.75
C ASP A 276 -3.99 -0.27 14.66
N GLY A 277 -4.03 0.77 15.50
CA GLY A 277 -5.11 1.03 16.47
C GLY A 277 -5.05 0.21 17.76
N ASN A 278 -4.02 -0.63 17.96
CA ASN A 278 -3.79 -1.37 19.20
C ASN A 278 -2.72 -0.68 20.06
N GLU A 279 -2.93 -0.63 21.37
CA GLU A 279 -1.93 -0.13 22.31
C GLU A 279 -0.89 -1.20 22.63
N HIS A 280 0.38 -0.79 22.58
CA HIS A 280 1.53 -1.59 22.97
C HIS A 280 2.25 -0.93 24.14
N SER A 281 2.79 -1.75 25.05
CA SER A 281 3.57 -1.29 26.20
C SER A 281 4.70 -2.24 26.49
N PHE A 282 5.86 -1.70 26.87
CA PHE A 282 7.05 -2.47 27.21
C PHE A 282 7.87 -1.78 28.30
N ASP A 283 8.21 -2.54 29.35
CA ASP A 283 9.10 -2.09 30.42
C ASP A 283 10.52 -2.53 30.12
N GLN A 284 11.42 -1.56 29.98
CA GLN A 284 12.82 -1.81 29.71
C GLN A 284 13.68 -1.53 30.95
N PRO A 285 14.47 -2.52 31.43
CA PRO A 285 15.57 -2.23 32.33
C PRO A 285 16.65 -1.41 31.60
N LEU A 286 17.07 -0.32 32.22
CA LEU A 286 18.10 0.58 31.73
C LEU A 286 19.27 0.62 32.72
N THR A 287 20.45 0.30 32.22
CA THR A 287 21.71 0.42 32.98
C THR A 287 22.27 1.83 32.83
N ILE A 288 22.70 2.41 33.95
CA ILE A 288 23.25 3.78 34.05
C ILE A 288 24.78 3.77 34.02
#